data_AF-A0A2E9LEG6-F1
#
_entry.id   AF-A0A2E9LEG6-F1
#
_cell.length_a   1.000
_cell.length_b   1.000
_cell.length_c   1.000
_cell.angle_alpha   90.00
_cell.angle_beta   90.00
_cell.angle_gamma   90.00
#
_symmetry.space_group_name_H-M   'P 1'
#
loop_
_entity.id
_entity.type
_entity.pdbx_description
1 polymer ?
#
loop_
_entity_poly.entity_id
_entity_poly.type
_entity_poly.pdbx_seq_one_letter_code
_entity_poly.pdbx_strand_id
1 'polypeptide(L)'
;MHNRQGKRQKYVRLVAILLAFAVALPFAVVTLAQSGGDESDSLPESVVQSEKEDSSSMPQAENTVVSPTSLPFTIEQQPNNKAPTISLEGPNCLGSDDRNDLVSIAISVSDIDDTSVLIDLSALVEEESINLTSFINEGTELTVPGIASATFPIPITEQSYILLVSHATDEDGAKSEAALVIPFRC
;
A
#
# COMPACT_ATOMS: atom_id res chain seq x y z
N MET A 1 -35.20 39.29 -40.05
CA MET A 1 -34.48 39.04 -38.78
C MET A 1 -33.99 37.59 -38.74
N HIS A 2 -32.84 37.26 -39.35
CA HIS A 2 -32.27 35.89 -39.33
C HIS A 2 -30.74 35.95 -39.46
N ASN A 3 -30.03 36.31 -38.38
CA ASN A 3 -28.56 36.22 -38.37
C ASN A 3 -27.91 36.12 -36.97
N ARG A 4 -28.63 35.60 -35.96
CA ARG A 4 -28.13 35.48 -34.57
C ARG A 4 -27.70 34.07 -34.16
N GLN A 5 -28.11 33.02 -34.87
CA GLN A 5 -27.79 31.62 -34.51
C GLN A 5 -26.39 31.17 -34.94
N GLY A 6 -25.88 31.63 -36.09
CA GLY A 6 -24.57 31.22 -36.60
C GLY A 6 -23.37 31.73 -35.78
N LYS A 7 -23.50 32.84 -35.03
CA LYS A 7 -22.42 33.37 -34.17
C LYS A 7 -22.28 32.59 -32.86
N ARG A 8 -23.39 32.08 -32.29
CA ARG A 8 -23.36 31.30 -31.04
C ARG A 8 -22.73 29.93 -31.22
N GLN A 9 -23.02 29.23 -32.33
CA GLN A 9 -22.38 27.94 -32.62
C GLN A 9 -20.86 28.06 -32.82
N LYS A 10 -20.39 29.15 -33.45
CA LYS A 10 -18.96 29.41 -33.60
C LYS A 10 -18.29 29.68 -32.25
N TYR A 11 -18.96 30.41 -31.35
CA TYR A 11 -18.46 30.67 -30.00
C TYR A 11 -18.38 29.39 -29.15
N VAL A 12 -19.41 28.55 -29.19
CA VAL A 12 -19.42 27.26 -28.47
C VAL A 12 -18.32 26.33 -28.97
N ARG A 13 -18.10 26.25 -30.30
CA ARG A 13 -17.00 25.47 -30.87
C ARG A 13 -15.62 26.00 -30.44
N LEU A 14 -15.46 27.32 -30.34
CA LEU A 14 -14.19 27.94 -29.95
C LEU A 14 -13.90 27.73 -28.46
N VAL A 15 -14.92 27.80 -27.60
CA VAL A 15 -14.80 27.49 -26.16
C VAL A 15 -14.48 26.01 -25.94
N ALA A 16 -15.11 25.10 -26.68
CA ALA A 16 -14.81 23.67 -26.59
C ALA A 16 -13.36 23.35 -26.98
N ILE A 17 -12.83 23.99 -28.02
CA ILE A 17 -11.42 23.83 -28.43
C ILE A 17 -10.48 24.36 -27.36
N LEU A 18 -10.76 25.54 -26.77
CA LEU A 18 -9.95 26.10 -25.69
C LEU A 18 -9.94 25.20 -24.45
N LEU A 19 -11.08 24.63 -24.07
CA LEU A 19 -11.17 23.70 -22.95
C LEU A 19 -10.38 22.41 -23.20
N ALA A 20 -10.44 21.86 -24.41
CA ALA A 20 -9.64 20.69 -24.76
C ALA A 20 -8.12 20.98 -24.65
N PHE A 21 -7.67 22.15 -25.11
CA PHE A 21 -6.27 22.57 -24.95
C PHE A 21 -5.88 22.82 -23.49
N ALA A 22 -6.76 23.41 -22.69
CA ALA A 22 -6.51 23.67 -21.27
C ALA A 22 -6.31 22.37 -20.45
N VAL A 23 -6.96 21.28 -20.85
CA VAL A 23 -6.78 19.96 -20.22
C VAL A 23 -5.56 19.23 -20.81
N ALA A 24 -5.32 19.31 -22.12
CA ALA A 24 -4.24 18.56 -22.77
C ALA A 24 -2.83 19.13 -22.49
N LEU A 25 -2.69 20.45 -22.40
CA LEU A 25 -1.40 21.12 -22.16
C LEU A 25 -0.71 20.71 -20.83
N PRO A 26 -1.38 20.69 -19.67
CA PRO A 26 -0.74 20.26 -18.44
C PRO A 26 -0.33 18.79 -18.47
N PHE A 27 -1.12 17.91 -19.11
CA PHE A 27 -0.74 16.50 -19.30
C PHE A 27 0.53 16.35 -20.14
N ALA A 28 0.66 17.10 -21.24
CA ALA A 28 1.86 17.05 -22.08
C ALA A 28 3.12 17.52 -21.34
N VAL A 29 3.01 18.54 -20.48
CA VAL A 29 4.14 19.02 -19.65
C VAL A 29 4.59 17.95 -18.66
N VAL A 30 3.67 17.26 -17.99
CA VAL A 30 3.99 16.18 -17.05
C VAL A 30 4.66 14.99 -17.76
N THR A 31 4.16 14.58 -18.93
CA THR A 31 4.74 13.46 -19.67
C THR A 31 6.14 13.76 -20.23
N LEU A 32 6.41 15.01 -20.65
CA LEU A 32 7.74 15.40 -21.11
C LEU A 32 8.74 15.57 -19.96
N ALA A 33 8.27 15.98 -18.78
CA ALA A 33 9.12 16.09 -17.59
C ALA A 33 9.57 14.71 -17.03
N GLN A 34 8.85 13.64 -17.33
CA GLN A 34 9.21 12.27 -16.93
C GLN A 34 10.12 11.55 -17.95
N SER A 35 10.29 12.08 -19.17
CA SER A 35 11.08 11.47 -20.24
C SER A 35 12.54 11.96 -20.28
N GLY A 36 13.12 12.28 -19.13
CA GLY A 36 14.47 12.87 -18.99
C GLY A 36 15.38 12.12 -18.03
N GLY A 37 15.27 10.79 -17.97
CA GLY A 37 16.06 9.96 -17.06
C GLY A 37 16.61 8.72 -17.73
N ASP A 38 17.49 8.90 -18.72
CA ASP A 38 18.43 7.87 -19.14
C ASP A 38 19.78 8.50 -19.49
N GLU A 39 20.84 7.77 -19.13
CA GLU A 39 22.28 8.02 -19.31
C GLU A 39 22.98 8.99 -18.35
N SER A 40 23.71 8.44 -17.37
CA SER A 40 25.18 8.56 -17.31
C SER A 40 25.79 7.61 -16.27
N ASP A 41 26.26 6.46 -16.76
CA ASP A 41 27.39 5.73 -16.20
C ASP A 41 28.64 6.64 -16.23
N SER A 42 29.34 6.79 -15.10
CA SER A 42 30.78 7.06 -15.05
C SER A 42 31.26 7.26 -13.60
N LEU A 43 31.72 6.19 -12.96
CA LEU A 43 32.74 6.31 -11.92
C LEU A 43 34.12 6.42 -12.61
N PRO A 44 34.96 7.42 -12.31
CA PRO A 44 36.30 7.47 -12.87
C PRO A 44 37.24 6.52 -12.13
N GLU A 45 37.89 5.69 -12.94
CA GLU A 45 39.09 4.91 -12.67
C GLU A 45 40.32 5.83 -12.50
N SER A 46 41.13 5.61 -11.45
CA SER A 46 42.58 5.84 -11.39
C SER A 46 43.10 5.60 -9.97
N VAL A 47 44.24 4.99 -9.69
CA VAL A 47 45.33 4.44 -10.50
C VAL A 47 46.11 3.50 -9.57
N VAL A 48 46.31 2.28 -10.05
CA VAL A 48 47.47 1.38 -9.94
C VAL A 48 48.61 1.78 -8.97
N GLN A 49 48.98 0.85 -8.09
CA GLN A 49 50.39 0.47 -7.93
C GLN A 49 50.53 -1.00 -7.50
N SER A 50 50.90 -1.84 -8.47
CA SER A 50 51.49 -3.15 -8.28
C SER A 50 52.93 -3.02 -7.77
N GLU A 51 53.32 -3.88 -6.84
CA GLU A 51 54.69 -4.40 -6.79
C GLU A 51 54.66 -5.92 -6.53
N LYS A 52 55.32 -6.64 -7.44
CA LYS A 52 55.56 -8.09 -7.49
C LYS A 52 56.48 -8.53 -6.34
N GLU A 53 56.29 -9.75 -5.84
CA GLU A 53 57.29 -10.80 -6.05
C GLU A 53 56.74 -12.22 -5.81
N ASP A 54 57.25 -13.13 -6.60
CA ASP A 54 56.82 -14.50 -6.90
C ASP A 54 57.64 -15.49 -6.07
N SER A 55 57.02 -16.50 -5.45
CA SER A 55 57.66 -17.81 -5.25
C SER A 55 56.65 -18.85 -4.75
N SER A 56 56.27 -19.75 -5.66
CA SER A 56 56.17 -21.20 -5.49
C SER A 56 56.32 -21.77 -4.07
N SER A 57 55.23 -22.34 -3.53
CA SER A 57 55.15 -23.77 -3.16
C SER A 57 53.80 -24.04 -2.50
N MET A 58 53.02 -24.99 -3.04
CA MET A 58 51.94 -25.60 -2.27
C MET A 58 52.57 -26.54 -1.23
N PRO A 59 52.09 -26.49 0.01
CA PRO A 59 51.83 -27.73 0.71
C PRO A 59 50.38 -27.77 1.22
N GLN A 60 49.72 -28.87 0.85
CA GLN A 60 48.96 -29.74 1.73
C GLN A 60 47.83 -29.12 2.56
N ALA A 61 46.60 -29.56 2.27
CA ALA A 61 45.38 -29.27 3.02
C ALA A 61 45.54 -29.57 4.51
N GLU A 62 45.82 -28.54 5.30
CA GLU A 62 45.46 -28.49 6.71
C GLU A 62 44.03 -27.97 6.81
N ASN A 63 43.22 -28.64 7.64
CA ASN A 63 41.91 -28.17 8.04
C ASN A 63 42.09 -26.85 8.81
N THR A 64 42.16 -25.73 8.11
CA THR A 64 42.12 -24.41 8.70
C THR A 64 40.73 -24.22 9.27
N VAL A 65 40.59 -24.48 10.56
CA VAL A 65 39.47 -23.98 11.36
C VAL A 65 39.53 -22.47 11.25
N VAL A 66 38.74 -21.91 10.33
CA VAL A 66 38.52 -20.47 10.22
C VAL A 66 37.89 -20.01 11.53
N SER A 67 38.73 -19.42 12.39
CA SER A 67 38.27 -18.73 13.57
C SER A 67 37.37 -17.58 13.12
N PRO A 68 36.13 -17.44 13.63
CA PRO A 68 35.29 -16.31 13.26
C PRO A 68 35.99 -15.03 13.69
N THR A 69 36.19 -14.10 12.75
CA THR A 69 36.63 -12.74 13.06
C THR A 69 35.53 -12.08 13.88
N SER A 70 35.75 -11.89 15.18
CA SER A 70 34.86 -11.09 16.01
C SER A 70 34.96 -9.63 15.58
N LEU A 71 33.83 -9.05 15.16
CA LEU A 71 33.76 -7.62 14.88
C LEU A 71 34.05 -6.83 16.16
N PRO A 72 34.77 -5.69 16.09
CA PRO A 72 35.13 -4.89 17.27
C PRO A 72 33.96 -4.05 17.83
N PHE A 73 32.73 -4.35 17.40
CA PHE A 73 31.51 -3.69 17.87
C PHE A 73 30.40 -4.74 18.03
N THR A 74 29.54 -4.53 19.02
CA THR A 74 28.30 -5.28 19.19
C THR A 74 27.29 -4.76 18.18
N ILE A 75 26.73 -5.64 17.35
CA ILE A 75 25.54 -5.31 16.58
C ILE A 75 24.36 -5.41 17.55
N GLU A 76 23.91 -4.28 18.08
CA GLU A 76 22.63 -4.17 18.77
C GLU A 76 21.55 -4.33 17.69
N GLN A 77 21.11 -5.58 17.44
CA GLN A 77 19.91 -5.78 16.64
C GLN A 77 18.73 -5.28 17.46
N GLN A 78 17.92 -4.41 16.86
CA GLN A 78 16.59 -4.10 17.39
C GLN A 78 15.86 -5.41 17.65
N PRO A 79 15.07 -5.53 18.75
CA PRO A 79 14.29 -6.72 19.02
C PRO A 79 13.55 -7.12 17.75
N ASN A 80 13.52 -8.43 17.47
CA ASN A 80 12.90 -8.97 16.26
C ASN A 80 11.38 -8.87 16.39
N ASN A 81 10.86 -7.66 16.20
CA ASN A 81 9.44 -7.36 16.29
C ASN A 81 8.68 -8.09 15.17
N LYS A 82 7.59 -8.77 15.52
CA LYS A 82 6.72 -9.48 14.60
C LYS A 82 5.46 -8.67 14.40
N ALA A 83 5.02 -8.59 13.15
CA ALA A 83 3.77 -7.95 12.82
C ALA A 83 2.57 -8.58 13.55
N PRO A 84 1.56 -7.77 13.89
CA PRO A 84 0.33 -8.26 14.49
C PRO A 84 -0.40 -9.23 13.55
N THR A 85 -1.21 -10.10 14.11
CA THR A 85 -2.16 -10.94 13.37
C THR A 85 -3.53 -10.29 13.42
N ILE A 86 -4.15 -10.08 12.26
CA ILE A 86 -5.51 -9.55 12.11
C ILE A 86 -6.39 -10.52 11.34
N SER A 87 -7.66 -10.63 11.73
CA SER A 87 -8.66 -11.40 10.99
C SER A 87 -10.01 -10.68 10.98
N LEU A 88 -10.69 -10.79 9.85
CA LEU A 88 -12.00 -10.20 9.59
C LEU A 88 -13.03 -11.31 9.43
N GLU A 89 -14.10 -11.26 10.22
CA GLU A 89 -15.22 -12.19 10.16
C GLU A 89 -16.51 -11.44 9.88
N GLY A 90 -17.30 -11.90 8.93
CA GLY A 90 -18.55 -11.24 8.56
C GLY A 90 -19.58 -12.22 8.02
N PRO A 91 -20.73 -11.73 7.54
CA PRO A 91 -21.73 -12.58 6.92
C PRO A 91 -21.17 -13.25 5.66
N ASN A 92 -21.64 -14.47 5.37
CA ASN A 92 -21.22 -15.23 4.19
C ASN A 92 -21.69 -14.60 2.87
N CYS A 93 -22.77 -13.83 2.92
CA CYS A 93 -23.39 -13.14 1.80
C CYS A 93 -24.42 -12.13 2.33
N LEU A 94 -24.76 -11.14 1.52
CA LEU A 94 -25.81 -10.15 1.77
C LEU A 94 -27.04 -10.50 0.94
N GLY A 95 -28.23 -10.33 1.51
CA GLY A 95 -29.50 -10.58 0.85
C GLY A 95 -29.86 -9.52 -0.19
N SER A 96 -30.74 -9.87 -1.12
CA SER A 96 -31.14 -8.98 -2.22
C SER A 96 -31.94 -7.73 -1.79
N ASP A 97 -32.54 -7.76 -0.60
CA ASP A 97 -33.31 -6.64 -0.03
C ASP A 97 -32.48 -5.73 0.89
N ASP A 98 -31.22 -6.10 1.15
CA ASP A 98 -30.35 -5.48 2.16
C ASP A 98 -29.68 -4.19 1.65
N ARG A 99 -30.11 -3.61 0.53
CA ARG A 99 -29.44 -2.43 -0.09
C ARG A 99 -29.46 -1.16 0.77
N ASN A 100 -30.29 -1.13 1.80
CA ASN A 100 -30.31 -0.10 2.85
C ASN A 100 -29.89 -0.62 4.22
N ASP A 101 -29.47 -1.88 4.32
CA ASP A 101 -29.07 -2.50 5.58
C ASP A 101 -27.60 -2.22 5.89
N LEU A 102 -27.36 -2.13 7.20
CA LEU A 102 -26.03 -2.01 7.75
C LEU A 102 -25.37 -3.39 7.74
N VAL A 103 -24.08 -3.44 7.40
CA VAL A 103 -23.27 -4.65 7.52
C VAL A 103 -22.48 -4.56 8.80
N SER A 104 -22.53 -5.63 9.59
CA SER A 104 -21.70 -5.79 10.78
C SER A 104 -20.63 -6.85 10.52
N ILE A 105 -19.39 -6.53 10.86
CA ILE A 105 -18.25 -7.46 10.85
C ILE A 105 -17.58 -7.46 12.23
N ALA A 106 -16.91 -8.55 12.56
CA ALA A 106 -15.98 -8.65 13.67
C ALA A 106 -14.54 -8.55 13.16
N ILE A 107 -13.72 -7.83 13.91
CA ILE A 107 -12.29 -7.65 13.67
C ILE A 107 -11.59 -8.24 14.90
N SER A 108 -10.68 -9.19 14.70
CA SER A 108 -9.87 -9.75 15.78
C SER A 108 -8.41 -9.45 15.53
N VAL A 109 -7.71 -9.03 16.59
CA VAL A 109 -6.28 -8.72 16.55
C VAL A 109 -5.53 -9.41 17.67
N SER A 110 -4.33 -9.88 17.37
CA SER A 110 -3.41 -10.44 18.32
C SER A 110 -1.99 -10.06 17.95
N ASP A 111 -1.19 -9.73 18.93
CA ASP A 111 0.25 -9.48 18.80
C ASP A 111 0.98 -10.30 19.89
N ILE A 112 2.23 -10.67 19.63
CA ILE A 112 3.06 -11.43 20.57
C ILE A 112 4.08 -10.55 21.27
N ASP A 113 4.44 -9.42 20.66
CA ASP A 113 5.47 -8.51 21.10
C ASP A 113 4.85 -7.28 21.80
N ASP A 114 3.69 -6.80 21.33
CA ASP A 114 3.02 -5.59 21.83
C ASP A 114 1.68 -5.81 22.54
N THR A 115 1.26 -4.80 23.31
CA THR A 115 0.00 -4.81 24.08
C THR A 115 -1.14 -4.03 23.43
N SER A 116 -0.83 -3.22 22.41
CA SER A 116 -1.80 -2.42 21.68
C SER A 116 -1.53 -2.48 20.18
N VAL A 117 -2.59 -2.38 19.38
CA VAL A 117 -2.52 -2.39 17.93
C VAL A 117 -3.47 -1.32 17.38
N LEU A 118 -2.97 -0.51 16.46
CA LEU A 118 -3.77 0.43 15.67
C LEU A 118 -4.37 -0.27 14.46
N ILE A 119 -5.68 -0.13 14.28
CA ILE A 119 -6.44 -0.69 13.17
C ILE A 119 -7.11 0.39 12.33
N ASP A 120 -7.19 0.11 11.03
CA ASP A 120 -8.05 0.83 10.09
C ASP A 120 -8.98 -0.14 9.35
N LEU A 121 -10.03 0.41 8.74
CA LEU A 121 -10.93 -0.37 7.91
C LEU A 121 -11.30 0.43 6.67
N SER A 122 -11.30 -0.23 5.53
CA SER A 122 -11.71 0.35 4.26
C SER A 122 -12.53 -0.65 3.46
N ALA A 123 -13.42 -0.13 2.61
CA ALA A 123 -14.03 -0.90 1.54
C ALA A 123 -13.39 -0.49 0.22
N LEU A 124 -12.92 -1.48 -0.54
CA LEU A 124 -12.50 -1.28 -1.92
C LEU A 124 -13.71 -1.46 -2.83
N VAL A 125 -14.07 -0.38 -3.51
CA VAL A 125 -15.16 -0.34 -4.47
C VAL A 125 -14.57 0.07 -5.80
N GLU A 126 -14.56 -0.85 -6.76
CA GLU A 126 -13.89 -0.66 -8.05
C GLU A 126 -12.39 -0.35 -7.87
N GLU A 127 -11.97 0.90 -8.11
CA GLU A 127 -10.60 1.39 -7.92
C GLU A 127 -10.51 2.42 -6.76
N GLU A 128 -11.61 2.70 -6.08
CA GLU A 128 -11.69 3.67 -4.99
C GLU A 128 -11.73 2.97 -3.62
N SER A 129 -10.95 3.50 -2.68
CA SER A 129 -10.96 3.07 -1.28
C SER A 129 -11.83 4.01 -0.46
N ILE A 130 -12.90 3.48 0.11
CA ILE A 130 -13.77 4.19 1.03
C ILE A 130 -13.31 3.90 2.46
N ASN A 131 -12.90 4.94 3.18
CA ASN A 131 -12.50 4.81 4.58
C ASN A 131 -13.72 4.51 5.47
N LEU A 132 -13.68 3.39 6.18
CA LEU A 132 -14.71 2.93 7.11
C LEU A 132 -14.22 2.89 8.57
N THR A 133 -13.02 3.39 8.86
CA THR A 133 -12.37 3.34 10.17
C THR A 133 -13.24 3.98 11.26
N SER A 134 -13.99 5.04 10.95
CA SER A 134 -14.89 5.69 11.90
C SER A 134 -16.09 4.85 12.33
N PHE A 135 -16.36 3.73 11.65
CA PHE A 135 -17.45 2.81 11.98
C PHE A 135 -17.04 1.67 12.92
N ILE A 136 -15.76 1.64 13.34
CA ILE A 136 -15.28 0.70 14.35
C ILE A 136 -15.75 1.17 15.73
N ASN A 137 -16.54 0.35 16.40
CA ASN A 137 -17.27 0.73 17.60
C ASN A 137 -16.36 0.94 18.82
N GLU A 138 -15.29 0.15 18.92
CA GLU A 138 -14.33 0.16 20.04
C GLU A 138 -13.21 1.19 19.83
N GLY A 139 -13.19 1.87 18.68
CA GLY A 139 -12.13 2.79 18.28
C GLY A 139 -11.02 2.12 17.46
N THR A 140 -10.01 2.91 17.09
CA THR A 140 -8.92 2.48 16.20
C THR A 140 -7.75 1.84 16.94
N GLU A 141 -7.68 1.96 18.25
CA GLU A 141 -6.60 1.40 19.07
C GLU A 141 -7.18 0.30 19.94
N LEU A 142 -6.72 -0.93 19.74
CA LEU A 142 -7.21 -2.09 20.46
C LEU A 142 -6.12 -2.65 21.37
N THR A 143 -6.50 -3.01 22.59
CA THR A 143 -5.64 -3.79 23.49
C THR A 143 -5.59 -5.25 23.04
N VAL A 144 -4.41 -5.85 23.03
CA VAL A 144 -4.15 -7.22 22.57
C VAL A 144 -4.31 -8.26 23.69
N PRO A 145 -4.97 -9.42 23.44
CA PRO A 145 -5.77 -9.72 22.26
C PRO A 145 -7.07 -8.90 22.26
N GLY A 146 -7.41 -8.35 21.10
CA GLY A 146 -8.51 -7.40 20.93
C GLY A 146 -9.58 -7.94 19.99
N ILE A 147 -10.83 -7.65 20.29
CA ILE A 147 -11.97 -7.89 19.38
C ILE A 147 -12.72 -6.57 19.27
N ALA A 148 -12.96 -6.16 18.03
CA ALA A 148 -13.78 -5.01 17.69
C ALA A 148 -14.90 -5.42 16.73
N SER A 149 -15.90 -4.57 16.64
CA SER A 149 -17.00 -4.67 15.71
C SER A 149 -17.08 -3.41 14.87
N ALA A 150 -17.31 -3.56 13.58
CA ALA A 150 -17.57 -2.43 12.70
C ALA A 150 -18.95 -2.58 12.07
N THR A 151 -19.75 -1.51 12.11
CA THR A 151 -21.09 -1.50 11.51
C THR A 151 -21.25 -0.29 10.60
N PHE A 152 -21.40 -0.54 9.31
CA PHE A 152 -21.37 0.51 8.28
C PHE A 152 -22.45 0.27 7.22
N PRO A 153 -22.93 1.33 6.54
CA PRO A 153 -23.82 1.17 5.40
C PRO A 153 -23.08 0.52 4.23
N ILE A 154 -23.77 -0.33 3.47
CA ILE A 154 -23.23 -0.90 2.24
C ILE A 154 -22.84 0.23 1.27
N PRO A 155 -21.58 0.29 0.82
CA PRO A 155 -21.18 1.23 -0.22
C PRO A 155 -21.97 1.02 -1.51
N ILE A 156 -22.36 2.11 -2.17
CA ILE A 156 -23.04 2.05 -3.46
C ILE A 156 -22.02 1.57 -4.50
N THR A 157 -22.28 0.42 -5.13
CA THR A 157 -21.42 -0.17 -6.15
C THR A 157 -22.23 -0.95 -7.18
N GLU A 158 -21.72 -1.00 -8.41
CA GLU A 158 -22.22 -1.89 -9.46
C GLU A 158 -21.62 -3.32 -9.35
N GLN A 159 -20.66 -3.51 -8.45
CA GLN A 159 -20.06 -4.81 -8.16
C GLN A 159 -21.06 -5.75 -7.49
N SER A 160 -20.77 -7.05 -7.55
CA SER A 160 -21.61 -8.10 -6.93
C SER A 160 -21.15 -8.52 -5.54
N TYR A 161 -20.21 -7.79 -4.96
CA TYR A 161 -19.59 -8.05 -3.67
C TYR A 161 -19.05 -6.75 -3.07
N ILE A 162 -18.75 -6.77 -1.78
CA ILE A 162 -17.91 -5.79 -1.09
C ILE A 162 -16.58 -6.44 -0.77
N LEU A 163 -15.47 -5.79 -1.08
CA LEU A 163 -14.16 -6.15 -0.58
C LEU A 163 -13.79 -5.21 0.56
N LEU A 164 -13.58 -5.76 1.73
CA LEU A 164 -13.13 -5.05 2.92
C LEU A 164 -11.65 -5.33 3.12
N VAL A 165 -10.89 -4.31 3.43
CA VAL A 165 -9.46 -4.39 3.75
C VAL A 165 -9.21 -3.66 5.06
N SER A 166 -8.49 -4.30 5.95
CA SER A 166 -8.12 -3.76 7.25
C SER A 166 -6.63 -3.95 7.47
N HIS A 167 -5.97 -2.91 7.96
CA HIS A 167 -4.58 -2.98 8.38
C HIS A 167 -4.47 -2.93 9.89
N ALA A 168 -3.47 -3.61 10.42
CA ALA A 168 -3.05 -3.54 11.81
C ALA A 168 -1.60 -3.05 11.87
N THR A 169 -1.30 -2.13 12.79
CA THR A 169 0.05 -1.62 13.06
C THR A 169 0.32 -1.67 14.56
N ASP A 170 1.42 -2.27 14.96
CA ASP A 170 1.85 -2.33 16.37
C ASP A 170 2.59 -1.05 16.80
N GLU A 171 3.06 -0.97 18.05
CA GLU A 171 3.71 0.23 18.59
C GLU A 171 5.10 0.46 17.97
N ASP A 172 5.78 -0.63 17.63
CA ASP A 172 7.09 -0.64 16.98
C ASP A 172 7.02 -0.43 15.45
N GLY A 173 5.81 -0.35 14.88
CA GLY A 173 5.51 -0.02 13.50
C GLY A 173 5.47 -1.20 12.52
N ALA A 174 5.52 -2.46 12.96
CA ALA A 174 5.28 -3.59 12.08
C ALA A 174 3.78 -3.71 11.76
N LYS A 175 3.50 -4.23 10.56
CA LYS A 175 2.17 -4.13 9.93
C LYS A 175 1.69 -5.44 9.37
N SER A 176 0.38 -5.64 9.42
CA SER A 176 -0.32 -6.72 8.73
C SER A 176 -1.62 -6.25 8.10
N GLU A 177 -2.16 -7.09 7.24
CA GLU A 177 -3.36 -6.81 6.46
C GLU A 177 -4.27 -8.05 6.46
N ALA A 178 -5.58 -7.81 6.55
CA ALA A 178 -6.60 -8.81 6.29
C ALA A 178 -7.62 -8.28 5.30
N ALA A 179 -8.17 -9.19 4.50
CA ALA A 179 -9.21 -8.89 3.54
C ALA A 179 -10.40 -9.83 3.73
N LEU A 180 -11.61 -9.29 3.55
CA LEU A 180 -12.86 -10.03 3.61
C LEU A 180 -13.72 -9.68 2.39
N VAL A 181 -14.16 -10.70 1.67
CA VAL A 181 -15.08 -10.56 0.53
C VAL A 181 -16.46 -11.01 0.96
N ILE A 182 -17.45 -10.13 0.80
CA ILE A 182 -18.86 -10.42 1.10
C ILE A 182 -19.68 -10.30 -0.20
N PRO A 183 -20.14 -11.41 -0.79
CA PRO A 183 -21.00 -11.40 -1.98
C PRO A 183 -22.40 -10.84 -1.68
N PHE A 184 -23.02 -10.17 -2.65
CA PHE A 184 -24.43 -9.72 -2.59
C PHE A 184 -25.46 -10.80 -2.94
N ARG A 185 -25.03 -12.06 -3.01
CA ARG A 185 -25.90 -13.19 -3.30
C ARG A 185 -25.54 -14.37 -2.44
N CYS A 186 -26.53 -14.81 -1.69
CA CYS A 186 -26.71 -16.18 -1.25
C CYS A 186 -27.44 -16.95 -2.38
#